data_AF-A0A962DT92-F1
#
_entry.id   AF-A0A962DT92-F1
#
_cell.length_a   1.000
_cell.length_b   1.000
_cell.length_c   1.000
_cell.angle_alpha   90.00
_cell.angle_beta   90.00
_cell.angle_gamma   90.00
#
_symmetry.space_group_name_H-M   'P 1'
#
loop_
_entity.id
_entity.type
_entity.pdbx_description
1 polymer ?
#
loop_
_entity_poly.entity_id
_entity_poly.type
_entity_poly.pdbx_seq_one_letter_code
_entity_poly.pdbx_strand_id
1 'polypeptide(L)'
;MRASPAPEAGRGLLAGQLQTALEAMQMLARFEPRLTGPLAEWTADPRLPIVLHVQADHSDDVHMYLDEQQIPTRSMETRLHIPRSASQNLPGLGFIAGAQEILVWIFTPAQFRQRLRVGSESAPSQRLNLQSVRKQLESLQQQA
;
A
#
# COMPACT_ATOMS: atom_id res chain seq x y z
N MET A 1 -25.50 -17.40 11.33
CA MET A 1 -24.83 -16.64 12.40
C MET A 1 -23.34 -16.97 12.37
N ARG A 2 -22.50 -16.13 11.77
CA ARG A 2 -21.04 -16.24 11.96
C ARG A 2 -20.72 -15.51 13.27
N ALA A 3 -20.05 -16.20 14.19
CA ALA A 3 -19.48 -15.58 15.36
C ALA A 3 -18.62 -14.39 14.90
N SER A 4 -18.94 -13.19 15.38
CA SER A 4 -18.07 -12.03 15.21
C SER A 4 -16.73 -12.43 15.83
N PRO A 5 -15.61 -12.47 15.08
CA PRO A 5 -14.33 -12.81 15.68
C PRO A 5 -14.07 -11.82 16.83
N ALA A 6 -13.57 -12.34 17.96
CA ALA A 6 -13.28 -11.56 19.14
C ALA A 6 -12.44 -10.31 18.77
N PRO A 7 -12.66 -9.15 19.40
CA PRO A 7 -11.97 -7.90 19.07
C PRO A 7 -10.43 -8.00 19.11
N GLU A 8 -9.87 -8.98 19.83
CA GLU A 8 -8.43 -9.29 19.87
C GLU A 8 -7.88 -9.89 18.56
N ALA A 9 -8.66 -10.74 17.88
CA ALA A 9 -8.23 -11.36 16.62
C ALA A 9 -8.10 -10.32 15.49
N GLY A 10 -8.97 -9.30 15.50
CA GLY A 10 -8.88 -8.16 14.57
C GLY A 10 -7.65 -7.27 14.85
N ARG A 11 -7.29 -7.07 16.12
CA ARG A 11 -6.10 -6.30 16.50
C ARG A 11 -4.80 -7.00 16.13
N GLY A 12 -4.69 -8.30 16.41
CA GLY A 12 -3.52 -9.09 16.03
C GLY A 12 -3.30 -9.10 14.51
N LEU A 13 -4.38 -9.23 13.74
CA LEU A 13 -4.32 -9.10 12.28
C LEU A 13 -3.85 -7.70 11.85
N LEU A 14 -4.41 -6.64 12.44
CA LEU A 14 -4.01 -5.27 12.12
C LEU A 14 -2.54 -5.01 12.43
N ALA A 15 -2.06 -5.44 13.59
CA ALA A 15 -0.65 -5.35 13.96
C ALA A 15 0.23 -6.10 12.95
N GLY A 16 -0.15 -7.32 12.57
CA GLY A 16 0.55 -8.13 11.59
C GLY A 16 0.61 -7.46 10.21
N GLN A 17 -0.52 -6.96 9.70
CA GLN A 17 -0.55 -6.26 8.41
C GLN A 17 0.25 -4.95 8.44
N LEU A 18 0.19 -4.17 9.53
CA LEU A 18 1.00 -2.95 9.67
C LEU A 18 2.50 -3.26 9.73
N GLN A 19 2.89 -4.36 10.38
CA GLN A 19 4.27 -4.84 10.41
C GLN A 19 4.74 -5.23 8.99
N THR A 20 3.96 -6.04 8.26
CA THR A 20 4.27 -6.40 6.87
C THR A 20 4.33 -5.18 5.96
N ALA A 21 3.40 -4.24 6.10
CA ALA A 21 3.42 -2.97 5.37
C ALA A 21 4.71 -2.20 5.65
N LEU A 22 5.11 -2.10 6.92
CA LEU A 22 6.29 -1.37 7.33
C LEU A 22 7.58 -1.99 6.77
N GLU A 23 7.69 -3.31 6.76
CA GLU A 23 8.81 -4.04 6.15
C GLU A 23 8.89 -3.80 4.63
N ALA A 24 7.76 -3.94 3.93
CA ALA A 24 7.68 -3.64 2.49
C ALA A 24 8.03 -2.17 2.18
N MET A 25 7.58 -1.23 3.02
CA MET A 25 7.91 0.19 2.89
C MET A 25 9.40 0.47 3.15
N GLN A 26 10.05 -0.27 4.04
CA GLN A 26 11.51 -0.16 4.27
C GLN A 26 12.29 -0.69 3.08
N MET A 27 11.90 -1.84 2.54
CA MET A 27 12.48 -2.41 1.33
C MET A 27 12.34 -1.46 0.14
N LEU A 28 11.18 -0.82 -0.02
CA LEU A 28 10.91 0.10 -1.14
C LEU A 28 11.33 1.56 -0.84
N ALA A 29 12.10 1.83 0.22
CA ALA A 29 12.34 3.18 0.73
C ALA A 29 12.86 4.17 -0.33
N ARG A 30 13.66 3.71 -1.31
CA ARG A 30 14.18 4.53 -2.42
C ARG A 30 13.08 5.14 -3.32
N PHE A 31 11.87 4.59 -3.30
CA PHE A 31 10.71 5.05 -4.07
C PHE A 31 9.70 5.83 -3.22
N GLU A 32 10.09 6.23 -2.01
CA GLU A 32 9.28 6.98 -1.04
C GLU A 32 7.86 6.42 -0.82
N PRO A 33 7.74 5.16 -0.37
CA PRO A 33 6.45 4.50 -0.28
C PRO A 33 5.52 5.18 0.72
N ARG A 34 4.23 5.11 0.40
CA ARG A 34 3.13 5.58 1.23
C ARG A 34 2.09 4.48 1.37
N LEU A 35 1.78 4.10 2.61
CA LEU A 35 0.68 3.19 2.90
C LEU A 35 -0.64 3.91 2.61
N THR A 36 -1.57 3.20 1.97
CA THR A 36 -2.89 3.73 1.60
C THR A 36 -3.99 2.68 1.75
N GLY A 37 -5.22 3.04 1.39
CA GLY A 37 -6.37 2.15 1.46
C GLY A 37 -6.81 1.82 2.91
N PRO A 38 -7.56 0.72 3.10
CA PRO A 38 -8.18 0.40 4.39
C PRO A 38 -7.20 0.32 5.57
N LEU A 39 -6.00 -0.19 5.32
CA LEU A 39 -5.00 -0.37 6.37
C LEU A 39 -4.48 0.97 6.93
N ALA A 40 -4.38 2.00 6.07
CA ALA A 40 -4.04 3.35 6.51
C ALA A 40 -5.11 3.93 7.47
N GLU A 41 -6.37 3.52 7.27
CA GLU A 41 -7.54 3.88 8.08
C GLU A 41 -7.81 2.88 9.23
N TRP A 42 -6.77 2.16 9.69
CA TRP A 42 -6.84 1.20 10.80
C TRP A 42 -7.77 0.00 10.56
N THR A 43 -8.10 -0.29 9.31
CA THR A 43 -8.95 -1.42 8.93
C THR A 43 -8.13 -2.51 8.27
N ALA A 44 -8.04 -3.66 8.93
CA ALA A 44 -7.35 -4.83 8.43
C ALA A 44 -8.32 -5.86 7.86
N ASP A 45 -8.00 -6.44 6.70
CA ASP A 45 -8.74 -7.52 6.08
C ASP A 45 -7.73 -8.48 5.41
N PRO A 46 -7.71 -9.78 5.79
CA PRO A 46 -6.72 -10.72 5.26
C PRO A 46 -6.95 -11.07 3.78
N ARG A 47 -8.09 -10.69 3.20
CA ARG A 47 -8.42 -10.94 1.79
C ARG A 47 -8.08 -9.77 0.89
N LEU A 48 -7.81 -8.60 1.46
CA LEU A 48 -7.46 -7.41 0.70
C LEU A 48 -5.94 -7.25 0.67
N PRO A 49 -5.36 -6.77 -0.44
CA PRO A 49 -3.94 -6.48 -0.49
C PRO A 49 -3.59 -5.28 0.39
N ILE A 50 -2.36 -5.25 0.89
CA ILE A 50 -1.76 -4.03 1.44
C ILE A 50 -1.38 -3.16 0.25
N VAL A 51 -1.98 -1.98 0.16
CA VAL A 51 -1.75 -1.07 -0.97
C VAL A 51 -0.70 -0.03 -0.61
N LEU A 52 0.35 0.05 -1.42
CA LEU A 52 1.40 1.05 -1.34
C LEU A 52 1.36 1.93 -2.59
N HIS A 53 1.48 3.23 -2.39
CA HIS A 53 1.76 4.19 -3.46
C HIS A 53 3.24 4.53 -3.41
N VAL A 54 3.93 4.43 -4.55
CA VAL A 54 5.34 4.81 -4.70
C VAL A 54 5.51 5.82 -5.81
N GLN A 55 6.65 6.51 -5.83
CA GLN A 55 7.04 7.34 -6.97
C GLN A 55 8.31 6.83 -7.63
N ALA A 56 8.33 6.86 -8.96
CA ALA A 56 9.51 6.58 -9.78
C ALA A 56 9.42 7.38 -11.07
N ASP A 57 10.55 7.71 -11.67
CA ASP A 57 10.57 8.35 -12.99
C ASP A 57 10.01 7.39 -14.05
N HIS A 58 10.39 6.11 -13.99
CA HIS A 58 9.84 5.03 -14.82
C HIS A 58 9.33 3.86 -13.97
N SER A 59 8.24 3.23 -14.41
CA SER A 59 7.68 2.05 -13.73
C SER A 59 8.64 0.87 -13.72
N ASP A 60 9.45 0.75 -14.77
CA ASP A 60 10.43 -0.32 -14.91
C ASP A 60 11.52 -0.26 -13.83
N ASP A 61 11.83 0.92 -13.28
CA ASP A 61 12.79 1.07 -12.18
C ASP A 61 12.35 0.30 -10.93
N VAL A 62 11.04 0.28 -10.66
CA VAL A 62 10.46 -0.44 -9.52
C VAL A 62 10.46 -1.95 -9.79
N HIS A 63 10.16 -2.33 -11.04
CA HIS A 63 10.17 -3.73 -11.45
C HIS A 63 11.57 -4.33 -11.39
N MET A 64 12.57 -3.66 -11.98
CA MET A 64 13.97 -4.07 -11.92
C MET A 64 14.47 -4.16 -10.49
N TYR A 65 14.13 -3.19 -9.63
CA TYR A 65 14.52 -3.26 -8.23
C TYR A 65 13.96 -4.51 -7.51
N LEU A 66 12.68 -4.84 -7.75
CA LEU A 66 12.09 -6.05 -7.16
C LEU A 66 12.70 -7.33 -7.72
N ASP A 67 13.04 -7.35 -9.01
CA ASP A 67 13.73 -8.47 -9.67
C ASP A 67 15.16 -8.67 -9.12
N GLU A 68 15.91 -7.59 -8.90
CA GLU A 68 17.23 -7.62 -8.24
C GLU A 68 17.16 -8.20 -6.83
N GLN A 69 16.06 -7.97 -6.11
CA GLN A 69 15.78 -8.59 -4.80
C GLN A 69 15.22 -10.02 -4.91
N GLN A 70 15.11 -10.57 -6.13
CA GLN A 70 14.56 -11.90 -6.42
C GLN A 70 13.12 -12.06 -5.94
N ILE A 71 12.32 -11.00 -6.03
CA ILE A 71 10.91 -10.99 -5.65
C ILE A 71 10.07 -11.20 -6.90
N PRO A 72 9.35 -12.33 -7.04
CA PRO A 72 8.43 -12.54 -8.16
C PRO A 72 7.30 -11.52 -8.11
N THR A 73 7.09 -10.80 -9.20
CA THR A 73 6.01 -9.81 -9.31
C THR A 73 5.04 -10.14 -10.43
N ARG A 74 3.80 -9.68 -10.29
CA ARG A 74 2.77 -9.67 -11.33
C ARG A 74 2.50 -8.23 -11.73
N SER A 75 2.61 -7.92 -13.02
CA SER A 75 2.21 -6.63 -13.55
C SER A 75 0.71 -6.40 -13.37
N MET A 76 0.36 -5.19 -12.96
CA MET A 76 -1.00 -4.74 -12.75
C MET A 76 -1.19 -3.36 -13.37
N GLU A 77 -2.43 -3.01 -13.67
CA GLU A 77 -2.76 -1.69 -14.18
C GLU A 77 -4.11 -1.25 -13.60
N THR A 78 -4.26 0.05 -13.37
CA THR A 78 -5.54 0.66 -12.99
C THR A 78 -5.66 2.05 -13.62
N ARG A 79 -6.73 2.78 -13.27
CA ARG A 79 -6.98 4.13 -13.80
C ARG A 79 -6.63 5.19 -12.76
N LEU A 80 -5.88 6.20 -13.17
CA LEU A 80 -5.62 7.41 -12.39
C LEU A 80 -6.57 8.52 -12.83
N HIS A 81 -7.36 9.05 -11.91
CA HIS A 81 -8.31 10.13 -12.21
C HIS A 81 -7.69 11.49 -11.94
N ILE A 82 -7.44 12.24 -13.01
CA ILE A 82 -6.83 13.57 -12.96
C ILE A 82 -7.91 14.64 -13.09
N PRO A 83 -8.00 15.62 -12.18
CA PRO A 83 -8.96 16.71 -12.29
C PRO A 83 -8.84 17.45 -13.63
N ARG A 84 -9.97 17.68 -14.29
CA ARG A 84 -10.07 18.42 -15.56
C ARG A 84 -9.20 17.86 -16.70
N SER A 85 -8.80 16.59 -16.62
CA SER A 85 -8.03 15.90 -17.66
C SER A 85 -8.61 14.51 -17.89
N ALA A 86 -8.25 13.87 -19.01
CA ALA A 86 -8.59 12.47 -19.22
C ALA A 86 -7.90 11.59 -18.17
N SER A 87 -8.59 10.54 -17.71
CA SER A 87 -7.97 9.54 -16.84
C SER A 87 -6.82 8.85 -17.58
N GLN A 88 -5.75 8.58 -16.84
CA GLN A 88 -4.54 7.93 -17.34
C GLN A 88 -4.44 6.50 -16.82
N ASN A 89 -3.63 5.68 -17.47
CA ASN A 89 -3.26 4.38 -16.91
C ASN A 89 -2.24 4.58 -15.78
N LEU A 90 -2.41 3.83 -14.71
CA LEU A 90 -1.48 3.78 -13.59
C LEU A 90 -0.90 2.36 -13.52
N PRO A 91 0.40 2.19 -13.83
CA PRO A 91 1.03 0.89 -13.70
C PRO A 91 1.18 0.52 -12.24
N GLY A 92 1.21 -0.78 -11.98
CA GLY A 92 1.48 -1.33 -10.67
C GLY A 92 2.07 -2.72 -10.72
N LEU A 93 2.52 -3.17 -9.54
CA LEU A 93 3.11 -4.48 -9.34
C LEU A 93 2.47 -5.14 -8.11
N GLY A 94 2.10 -6.40 -8.23
CA GLY A 94 1.65 -7.23 -7.12
C GLY A 94 2.70 -8.27 -6.75
N PHE A 95 2.96 -8.47 -5.47
CA PHE A 95 3.82 -9.55 -4.97
C PHE A 95 3.35 -10.04 -3.60
N ILE A 96 3.89 -11.18 -3.13
CA ILE A 96 3.53 -11.75 -1.84
C ILE A 96 4.64 -11.50 -0.82
N ALA A 97 4.28 -10.97 0.35
CA ALA A 97 5.14 -10.82 1.51
C ALA A 97 4.56 -11.64 2.69
N GLY A 98 5.21 -12.76 3.02
CA GLY A 98 4.67 -13.72 3.99
C GLY A 98 3.33 -14.30 3.52
N ALA A 99 2.25 -14.02 4.25
CA ALA A 99 0.89 -14.45 3.90
C ALA A 99 0.07 -13.37 3.16
N GLN A 100 0.66 -12.22 2.88
CA GLN A 100 -0.07 -11.03 2.47
C GLN A 100 0.31 -10.57 1.06
N GLU A 101 -0.69 -10.29 0.22
CA GLU A 101 -0.46 -9.63 -1.05
C GLU A 101 -0.15 -8.15 -0.83
N ILE A 102 0.95 -7.68 -1.44
CA ILE A 102 1.33 -6.27 -1.54
C ILE A 102 1.03 -5.80 -2.95
N LEU A 103 0.30 -4.70 -3.06
CA LEU A 103 0.00 -4.03 -4.31
C LEU A 103 0.66 -2.66 -4.34
N VAL A 104 1.54 -2.45 -5.31
CA VAL A 104 2.30 -1.21 -5.48
C VAL A 104 1.78 -0.46 -6.69
N TRP A 105 1.17 0.71 -6.50
CA TRP A 105 0.86 1.62 -7.60
C TRP A 105 1.98 2.64 -7.79
N ILE A 106 2.44 2.76 -9.03
CA ILE A 106 3.66 3.51 -9.38
C ILE A 106 3.27 4.81 -10.07
N PHE A 107 3.51 5.93 -9.38
CA PHE A 107 3.23 7.27 -9.88
C PHE A 107 4.50 7.91 -10.42
N THR A 108 4.37 8.75 -11.43
CA THR A 108 5.41 9.73 -11.73
C THR A 108 5.53 10.76 -10.60
N PRO A 109 6.67 11.43 -10.39
CA PRO A 109 6.81 12.46 -9.36
C PRO A 109 5.76 13.58 -9.48
N ALA A 110 5.36 13.94 -10.69
CA ALA A 110 4.34 14.96 -10.94
C ALA A 110 2.93 14.53 -10.50
N GLN A 111 2.58 13.25 -10.73
CA GLN A 111 1.31 12.68 -10.27
C GLN A 111 1.32 12.44 -8.76
N PHE A 112 2.47 12.03 -8.19
CA PHE A 112 2.57 11.69 -6.77
C PHE A 112 2.40 12.90 -5.84
N ARG A 113 2.83 14.09 -6.25
CA ARG A 113 2.58 15.35 -5.53
C ARG A 113 1.09 15.69 -5.41
N GLN A 114 0.25 15.15 -6.30
CA GLN A 114 -1.18 15.37 -6.29
C GLN A 114 -1.89 14.25 -5.51
N ARG A 115 -2.93 14.61 -4.75
CA ARG A 115 -3.84 13.65 -4.14
C ARG A 115 -4.90 13.23 -5.15
N LEU A 116 -4.53 12.32 -6.04
CA LEU A 116 -5.38 11.79 -7.11
C LEU A 116 -6.10 10.52 -6.67
N ARG A 117 -7.29 10.28 -7.24
CA ARG A 117 -8.04 9.03 -7.02
C ARG A 117 -7.51 7.92 -7.91
N VAL A 118 -7.44 6.72 -7.36
CA VAL A 118 -6.96 5.53 -8.05
C VAL A 118 -8.11 4.54 -8.24
N GLY A 119 -8.22 3.96 -9.43
CA GLY A 119 -9.21 2.92 -9.75
C GLY A 119 -10.65 3.34 -9.47
N SER A 120 -11.32 2.59 -8.60
CA SER A 120 -12.71 2.79 -8.20
C SER A 120 -12.89 3.56 -6.90
N GLU A 121 -11.82 4.16 -6.34
CA GLU A 121 -11.91 4.96 -5.12
C GLU A 121 -12.90 6.14 -5.28
N SER A 122 -13.75 6.34 -4.27
CA SER A 122 -14.70 7.46 -4.25
C SER A 122 -14.00 8.80 -4.05
N ALA A 123 -12.95 8.83 -3.22
CA ALA A 123 -12.13 10.00 -2.91
C ALA A 123 -10.64 9.62 -2.81
N PRO A 124 -9.70 10.59 -2.95
CA PRO A 124 -8.28 10.28 -2.88
C PRO A 124 -7.88 9.73 -1.51
N SER A 125 -7.38 8.50 -1.49
CA SER A 125 -7.01 7.82 -0.25
C SER A 125 -5.95 8.57 0.56
N GLN A 126 -5.93 8.31 1.87
CA GLN A 126 -4.87 8.78 2.75
C GLN A 126 -3.54 8.14 2.34
N ARG A 127 -2.44 8.88 2.48
CA ARG A 127 -1.08 8.40 2.21
C ARG A 127 -0.23 8.58 3.46
N LEU A 128 0.00 7.50 4.19
CA LEU A 128 0.81 7.48 5.40
C LEU A 128 2.27 7.19 5.05
N ASN A 129 3.18 8.00 5.57
CA ASN A 129 4.60 7.72 5.45
C ASN A 129 5.05 6.67 6.47
N LEU A 130 6.29 6.19 6.31
CA LEU A 130 6.89 5.17 7.14
C LEU A 130 6.84 5.51 8.64
N GLN A 131 7.08 6.77 9.01
CA GLN A 131 7.03 7.21 10.41
C GLN A 131 5.61 7.21 10.98
N SER A 132 4.61 7.58 10.18
CA SER A 132 3.21 7.49 10.57
C SER A 132 2.78 6.06 10.82
N VAL A 133 3.16 5.12 9.94
CA VAL A 133 2.86 3.69 10.09
C VAL A 133 3.52 3.11 11.35
N ARG A 134 4.80 3.45 11.61
CA ARG A 134 5.49 3.08 12.86
C ARG A 134 4.72 3.54 14.08
N LYS A 135 4.33 4.81 14.12
CA LYS A 135 3.55 5.36 15.25
C LYS A 135 2.20 4.66 15.43
N GLN A 136 1.52 4.30 14.34
CA GLN A 136 0.26 3.54 14.43
C GLN A 136 0.49 2.17 15.07
N LEU A 137 1.51 1.44 14.61
CA LEU A 137 1.85 0.13 15.15
C LEU A 137 2.28 0.21 16.63
N GLU A 138 3.12 1.16 16.99
CA GLU A 138 3.53 1.40 18.38
C GLU A 138 2.33 1.73 19.27
N SER A 139 1.42 2.59 18.79
CA SER A 139 0.20 2.95 19.53
C SER A 139 -0.71 1.74 19.74
N LEU A 140 -0.76 0.80 18.79
CA LEU A 140 -1.52 -0.44 18.90
C LEU A 140 -0.88 -1.39 19.92
N GLN A 141 0.45 -1.44 19.99
CA GLN A 141 1.22 -2.28 20.91
C GLN A 141 1.21 -1.75 22.35
N GLN A 142 1.21 -0.42 22.55
CA GLN A 142 1.19 0.19 23.89
C GLN A 142 -0.18 0.14 24.58
N GLN A 143 -1.23 -0.21 23.84
CA GLN A 143 -2.59 -0.40 24.35
C GLN A 143 -2.92 -1.86 24.67
N ALA A 144 -1.91 -2.75 24.61
CA ALA A 144 -1.98 -4.16 24.98
C ALA A 144 -1.30 -4.37 26.35
#